data_AF-A0A1J5U859-F1
#
_entry.id   AF-A0A1J5U859-F1
#
_cell.length_a   1.000
_cell.length_b   1.000
_cell.length_c   1.000
_cell.angle_alpha   90.00
_cell.angle_beta   90.00
_cell.angle_gamma   90.00
#
_symmetry.space_group_name_H-M   'P 1'
#
loop_
_entity.id
_entity.type
_entity.pdbx_description
1 polymer ?
#
loop_
_entity_poly.entity_id
_entity_poly.type
_entity_poly.pdbx_seq_one_letter_code
_entity_poly.pdbx_strand_id
1 'polypeptide(L)'
;MRHYLLVEGVTDVSLVKYICHTRLNINFSDFKKKKGAAKVDTYEYKDFAIIDLKGQNNLLYVLTDIILPEQQKVKTVGIIQDADDDFNASEQLIKQAILSSKIPSGKIQYFLTPNNQDIH
;
A
#
# COMPACT_ATOMS: atom_id res chain seq x y z
N MET A 1 9.85 14.55 -3.89
CA MET A 1 9.81 13.08 -3.94
C MET A 1 8.58 12.61 -3.18
N ARG A 2 8.07 11.40 -3.41
CA ARG A 2 6.73 10.97 -2.99
C ARG A 2 6.75 9.61 -2.29
N HIS A 3 5.97 9.48 -1.23
CA HIS A 3 5.78 8.29 -0.43
C HIS A 3 4.43 7.63 -0.77
N TYR A 4 4.44 6.31 -0.98
CA TYR A 4 3.23 5.51 -1.19
C TYR A 4 3.07 4.52 -0.06
N LEU A 5 1.84 4.32 0.40
CA LEU A 5 1.45 3.22 1.26
C LEU A 5 0.28 2.49 0.62
N LEU A 6 0.51 1.24 0.24
CA LEU A 6 -0.48 0.37 -0.37
C LEU A 6 -1.09 -0.45 0.76
N VAL A 7 -2.40 -0.43 0.87
CA VAL A 7 -3.16 -1.11 1.92
C VAL A 7 -4.28 -1.94 1.32
N GLU A 8 -4.66 -3.02 1.98
CA GLU A 8 -5.60 -3.98 1.42
C GLU A 8 -7.01 -3.42 1.26
N GLY A 9 -7.52 -2.71 2.27
CA GLY A 9 -8.88 -2.20 2.28
C GLY A 9 -9.08 -0.83 2.92
N VAL A 10 -10.34 -0.36 2.86
CA VAL A 10 -10.76 0.94 3.41
C VAL A 10 -10.60 1.04 4.93
N THR A 11 -10.66 -0.08 5.64
CA THR A 11 -10.40 -0.14 7.09
C THR A 11 -8.96 0.26 7.38
N ASP A 12 -8.00 -0.28 6.62
CA ASP A 12 -6.57 0.04 6.76
C ASP A 12 -6.29 1.49 6.39
N VAL A 13 -6.93 2.00 5.33
CA VAL A 13 -6.88 3.44 4.99
C VAL A 13 -7.29 4.29 6.20
N SER A 14 -8.37 3.90 6.87
CA SER A 14 -8.90 4.64 8.03
C SER A 14 -7.95 4.54 9.22
N LEU A 15 -7.35 3.37 9.46
CA LEU A 15 -6.34 3.17 10.49
C LEU A 15 -5.10 4.03 10.26
N VAL A 16 -4.57 4.05 9.03
CA VAL A 16 -3.41 4.88 8.67
C VAL A 16 -3.74 6.36 8.88
N LYS A 17 -4.90 6.84 8.42
CA LYS A 17 -5.33 8.23 8.64
C LYS A 17 -5.46 8.55 10.13
N TYR A 18 -5.97 7.63 10.94
CA TYR A 18 -6.04 7.78 12.40
C TYR A 18 -4.65 7.88 13.03
N ILE A 19 -3.69 7.05 12.60
CA ILE A 19 -2.30 7.13 13.07
C ILE A 19 -1.67 8.47 12.66
N CYS A 20 -1.86 8.92 11.42
CA CYS A 20 -1.38 10.23 10.98
C CYS A 20 -1.99 11.38 11.80
N HIS A 21 -3.27 11.27 12.16
CA HIS A 21 -3.94 12.26 13.00
C HIS A 21 -3.35 12.31 14.41
N THR A 22 -3.19 11.15 15.04
CA THR A 22 -2.75 11.05 16.45
C THR A 22 -1.24 11.25 16.63
N ARG A 23 -0.43 10.88 15.63
CA ARG A 23 1.04 10.89 15.74
C ARG A 23 1.71 12.02 14.97
N LEU A 24 1.09 12.50 13.89
CA LEU A 24 1.69 13.47 12.97
C LEU A 24 0.89 14.78 12.87
N ASN A 25 -0.21 14.91 13.62
CA ASN A 25 -1.09 16.08 13.61
C ASN A 25 -1.64 16.43 12.22
N ILE A 26 -1.91 15.41 11.38
CA ILE A 26 -2.53 15.55 10.06
C ILE A 26 -4.03 15.25 10.21
N ASN A 27 -4.93 16.14 9.80
CA ASN A 27 -6.36 15.86 10.00
C ASN A 27 -6.82 14.73 9.08
N PHE A 28 -7.73 13.89 9.58
CA PHE A 28 -8.30 12.77 8.82
C PHE A 28 -8.88 13.22 7.46
N SER A 29 -9.52 14.39 7.45
CA SER A 29 -10.14 15.02 6.28
C SER A 29 -9.15 15.62 5.28
N ASP A 30 -7.87 15.76 5.63
CA ASP A 30 -6.86 16.38 4.77
C ASP A 30 -6.45 15.45 3.62
N PHE A 31 -6.61 14.14 3.81
CA PHE A 31 -6.42 13.15 2.76
C PHE A 31 -7.56 13.20 1.74
N LYS A 32 -7.29 13.76 0.56
CA LYS A 32 -8.30 13.90 -0.50
C LYS A 32 -8.29 12.68 -1.42
N LYS A 33 -9.47 12.11 -1.67
CA LYS A 33 -9.62 11.02 -2.63
C LYS A 33 -9.39 11.56 -4.05
N LYS A 34 -8.42 11.00 -4.75
CA LYS A 34 -8.16 11.29 -6.17
C LYS A 34 -9.01 10.39 -7.03
N LYS A 35 -9.75 10.98 -7.97
CA LYS A 35 -10.43 10.22 -9.04
C LYS A 35 -9.39 9.86 -10.09
N GLY A 36 -9.32 8.60 -10.54
CA GLY A 36 -8.49 8.28 -11.71
C GLY A 36 -8.09 6.83 -11.94
N ALA A 37 -8.11 5.96 -10.93
CA ALA A 37 -7.81 4.54 -11.12
C ALA A 37 -9.09 3.70 -11.05
N ALA A 38 -9.35 2.87 -12.06
CA ALA A 38 -10.60 2.10 -12.14
C ALA A 38 -10.70 1.02 -11.05
N LYS A 39 -9.55 0.53 -10.55
CA LYS A 39 -9.47 -0.64 -9.67
C LYS A 39 -9.16 -0.32 -8.20
N VAL A 40 -8.66 0.88 -7.91
CA VAL A 40 -8.14 1.26 -6.58
C VAL A 40 -8.57 2.68 -6.22
N ASP A 41 -8.60 2.97 -4.93
CA ASP A 41 -8.85 4.34 -4.45
C ASP A 41 -7.56 4.93 -3.88
N THR A 42 -7.15 6.10 -4.40
CA THR A 42 -5.97 6.82 -3.88
C THR A 42 -6.40 8.01 -3.02
N TYR A 43 -5.78 8.15 -1.86
CA TYR A 43 -5.97 9.26 -0.93
C TYR A 43 -4.65 10.01 -0.78
N GLU A 44 -4.63 11.29 -1.15
CA GLU A 44 -3.40 12.09 -1.22
C GLU A 44 -3.37 13.17 -0.14
N TYR A 45 -2.21 13.35 0.49
CA TYR A 45 -1.87 14.48 1.33
C TYR A 45 -0.42 14.88 1.07
N LYS A 46 -0.21 16.07 0.48
CA LYS A 46 1.13 16.56 0.08
C LYS A 46 1.90 15.51 -0.75
N ASP A 47 3.05 15.07 -0.27
CA ASP A 47 3.93 14.07 -0.88
C ASP A 47 3.65 12.64 -0.39
N PHE A 48 2.54 12.40 0.30
CA PHE A 48 2.13 11.07 0.76
C PHE A 48 0.82 10.63 0.10
N ALA A 49 0.79 9.38 -0.35
CA ALA A 49 -0.39 8.74 -0.94
C ALA A 49 -0.67 7.40 -0.26
N ILE A 50 -1.92 7.20 0.14
CA ILE A 50 -2.45 5.90 0.58
C ILE A 50 -3.25 5.33 -0.58
N ILE A 51 -2.99 4.10 -0.99
CA ILE A 51 -3.70 3.41 -2.07
C ILE A 51 -4.42 2.21 -1.47
N ASP A 52 -5.75 2.28 -1.47
CA ASP A 52 -6.66 1.16 -1.17
C ASP A 52 -6.68 0.21 -2.37
N LEU A 53 -6.10 -0.97 -2.19
CA LEU A 53 -6.02 -2.01 -3.20
C LEU A 53 -7.37 -2.68 -3.48
N LYS A 54 -8.40 -2.49 -2.63
CA LYS A 54 -9.70 -3.17 -2.74
C LYS A 54 -9.54 -4.69 -2.78
N GLY A 55 -8.75 -5.22 -1.85
CA GLY A 55 -8.31 -6.60 -1.78
C GLY A 55 -6.91 -6.80 -2.37
N GLN A 56 -6.40 -8.03 -2.29
CA GLN A 56 -4.98 -8.30 -2.56
C GLN A 56 -4.59 -8.33 -4.04
N ASN A 57 -5.56 -8.58 -4.93
CA ASN A 57 -5.32 -8.82 -6.36
C ASN A 57 -4.79 -7.62 -7.16
N ASN A 58 -4.89 -6.41 -6.62
CA ASN A 58 -4.48 -5.19 -7.34
C ASN A 58 -3.05 -4.74 -7.05
N LEU A 59 -2.30 -5.44 -6.19
CA LEU A 59 -0.94 -5.04 -5.81
C LEU A 59 -0.03 -4.87 -7.03
N LEU A 60 0.04 -5.89 -7.91
CA LEU A 60 0.88 -5.84 -9.11
C LEU A 60 0.47 -4.66 -10.01
N TYR A 61 -0.83 -4.51 -10.28
CA TYR A 61 -1.38 -3.40 -11.07
C TYR A 61 -0.96 -2.04 -10.53
N VAL A 62 -1.05 -1.81 -9.21
CA VAL A 62 -0.63 -0.53 -8.63
C VAL A 62 0.87 -0.31 -8.80
N LEU A 63 1.68 -1.33 -8.57
CA LEU A 63 3.12 -1.21 -8.73
C LEU A 63 3.51 -0.93 -10.19
N THR A 64 2.93 -1.63 -11.17
CA THR A 64 3.30 -1.53 -12.59
C THR A 64 2.66 -0.37 -13.33
N ASP A 65 1.39 -0.09 -13.07
CA ASP A 65 0.60 0.85 -13.87
C ASP A 65 0.41 2.21 -13.21
N ILE A 66 0.62 2.31 -11.90
CA ILE A 66 0.48 3.57 -11.15
C ILE A 66 1.84 4.09 -10.69
N ILE A 67 2.63 3.27 -10.00
CA ILE A 67 3.85 3.72 -9.32
C ILE A 67 5.06 3.73 -10.27
N LEU A 68 5.27 2.66 -11.04
CA LEU A 68 6.41 2.56 -11.96
C LEU A 68 6.48 3.71 -12.99
N PRO A 69 5.36 4.17 -13.61
CA PRO A 69 5.40 5.31 -14.54
C PRO A 69 5.95 6.60 -13.94
N GLU A 70 5.86 6.77 -12.61
CA GLU A 70 6.40 7.93 -11.89
C GLU A 70 7.56 7.58 -10.94
N GLN A 71 8.26 6.47 -11.18
CA GLN A 71 9.35 5.95 -10.33
C GLN A 71 10.45 6.96 -9.95
N GLN A 72 10.69 7.95 -10.82
CA GLN A 72 11.67 9.01 -10.58
C GLN A 72 11.26 9.93 -9.43
N LYS A 73 9.95 10.05 -9.17
CA LYS A 73 9.39 10.83 -8.07
C LYS A 73 9.24 9.99 -6.80
N VAL A 74 9.23 8.66 -6.91
CA VAL A 74 9.05 7.73 -5.78
C VAL A 74 10.26 7.77 -4.85
N LYS A 75 10.01 8.08 -3.57
CA LYS A 75 10.97 7.97 -2.48
C LYS A 75 10.88 6.59 -1.83
N THR A 76 9.69 6.20 -1.39
CA THR A 76 9.43 4.88 -0.80
C THR A 76 8.03 4.38 -1.15
N VAL A 77 7.87 3.07 -1.09
CA VAL A 77 6.61 2.34 -1.24
C VAL A 77 6.51 1.39 -0.06
N GLY A 78 5.55 1.62 0.83
CA GLY A 78 5.16 0.69 1.88
C GLY A 78 4.00 -0.18 1.40
N ILE A 79 3.97 -1.45 1.77
CA ILE A 79 2.85 -2.37 1.51
C ILE A 79 2.41 -2.95 2.86
N ILE A 80 1.13 -2.86 3.18
CA ILE A 80 0.53 -3.51 4.34
C ILE A 80 -0.64 -4.36 3.82
N GLN A 81 -0.57 -5.66 4.04
CA GLN A 81 -1.63 -6.60 3.68
C GLN A 81 -1.79 -7.63 4.80
N ASP A 82 -2.96 -8.24 4.85
CA ASP A 82 -3.20 -9.35 5.75
C ASP A 82 -2.82 -10.68 5.08
N ALA A 83 -2.34 -11.65 5.86
CA ALA A 83 -2.20 -13.01 5.36
C ALA A 83 -3.59 -13.64 5.21
N ASP A 84 -3.81 -14.32 4.08
CA ASP A 84 -4.95 -15.23 3.90
C ASP A 84 -4.68 -16.52 4.71
N ASP A 85 -5.29 -17.65 4.35
CA ASP A 85 -5.17 -18.92 5.09
C ASP A 85 -3.72 -19.48 5.18
N ASP A 86 -2.79 -19.02 4.35
CA ASP A 86 -1.38 -19.44 4.37
C ASP A 86 -0.45 -18.22 4.27
N PHE A 87 0.24 -17.92 5.38
CA PHE A 87 1.21 -16.84 5.46
C PHE A 87 2.30 -16.91 4.39
N ASN A 88 2.87 -18.09 4.16
CA ASN A 88 3.97 -18.25 3.23
C ASN A 88 3.48 -18.04 1.79
N ALA A 89 2.26 -18.49 1.47
CA ALA A 89 1.65 -18.24 0.18
C ALA A 89 1.40 -16.74 -0.04
N SER A 90 0.79 -16.05 0.92
CA SER A 90 0.56 -14.60 0.85
C SER A 90 1.88 -13.82 0.75
N GLU A 91 2.91 -14.21 1.51
CA GLU A 91 4.21 -13.57 1.45
C GLU A 91 4.89 -13.76 0.08
N GLN A 92 4.77 -14.96 -0.49
CA GLN A 92 5.29 -15.25 -1.84
C GLN A 92 4.61 -14.39 -2.90
N LEU A 93 3.28 -14.19 -2.81
CA LEU A 93 2.55 -13.33 -3.74
C LEU A 93 3.06 -11.88 -3.70
N ILE A 94 3.28 -11.32 -2.50
CA ILE A 94 3.86 -9.98 -2.33
C ILE A 94 5.26 -9.92 -2.95
N LYS A 95 6.14 -10.87 -2.61
CA LYS A 95 7.51 -10.94 -3.14
C LYS A 95 7.52 -11.03 -4.67
N GLN A 96 6.66 -11.85 -5.26
CA GLN A 96 6.53 -11.98 -6.71
C GLN A 96 6.03 -10.69 -7.37
N ALA A 97 5.05 -10.00 -6.76
CA ALA A 97 4.57 -8.72 -7.25
C ALA A 97 5.67 -7.64 -7.23
N ILE A 98 6.44 -7.58 -6.14
CA ILE A 98 7.59 -6.68 -6.00
C ILE A 98 8.64 -6.95 -7.08
N LEU A 99 9.07 -8.20 -7.24
CA LEU A 99 10.04 -8.60 -8.25
C LEU A 99 9.56 -8.26 -9.67
N SER A 100 8.28 -8.53 -9.97
CA SER A 100 7.69 -8.28 -11.28
C SER A 100 7.51 -6.79 -11.59
N SER A 101 7.40 -5.94 -10.57
CA SER A 101 7.15 -4.50 -10.75
C SER A 101 8.30 -3.73 -11.39
N LYS A 102 9.53 -4.26 -11.33
CA LYS A 102 10.78 -3.59 -11.76
C LYS A 102 11.09 -2.27 -11.01
N ILE A 103 10.33 -1.93 -9.97
CA ILE A 103 10.69 -0.83 -9.07
C ILE A 103 11.93 -1.27 -8.27
N PRO A 104 12.93 -0.40 -8.05
CA PRO A 104 14.09 -0.75 -7.24
C PRO A 104 13.68 -1.26 -5.86
N SER A 105 14.09 -2.49 -5.52
CA SER A 105 13.68 -3.17 -4.28
C SER A 105 14.03 -2.37 -3.02
N GLY A 106 15.13 -1.62 -3.01
CA GLY A 106 15.51 -0.73 -1.90
C GLY A 106 14.52 0.42 -1.64
N LYS A 107 13.55 0.67 -2.52
CA LYS A 107 12.46 1.63 -2.30
C LYS A 107 11.21 0.98 -1.71
N ILE A 108 11.10 -0.34 -1.72
CA ILE A 108 9.90 -1.07 -1.31
C ILE A 108 10.13 -1.72 0.05
N GLN A 109 9.17 -1.55 0.95
CA GLN A 109 9.08 -2.27 2.22
C GLN A 109 7.67 -2.86 2.31
N TYR A 110 7.55 -4.06 2.87
CA TYR A 110 6.24 -4.68 3.09
C TYR A 110 6.13 -5.18 4.54
N PHE A 111 4.90 -5.22 5.02
CA PHE A 111 4.51 -5.85 6.28
C PHE A 111 3.27 -6.70 6.00
N LEU A 112 3.38 -7.99 6.25
CA LEU A 112 2.27 -8.94 6.16
C LEU A 112 1.79 -9.21 7.58
N THR A 113 0.52 -8.92 7.87
CA THR A 113 -0.03 -9.25 9.18
C THR A 113 -0.27 -10.77 9.24
N PRO A 114 0.16 -11.47 10.30
CA PRO A 114 -0.09 -12.90 10.44
C PRO A 114 -1.58 -13.16 10.68
N ASN A 115 -2.08 -14.29 10.20
CA ASN A 115 -3.43 -14.74 10.50
C ASN A 115 -3.45 -15.45 11.88
N ASN A 116 -4.64 -15.77 12.41
CA ASN A 116 -4.77 -16.45 13.70
C ASN A 116 -4.19 -17.88 13.73
N GLN A 117 -4.03 -18.52 12.58
CA GLN A 117 -3.45 -19.87 12.45
C GLN A 117 -1.91 -19.83 12.51
N ASP A 118 -1.28 -18.68 12.22
CA ASP A 118 0.17 -18.48 12.23
C ASP A 118 0.74 -18.15 13.63
N ILE A 119 -0.12 -17.89 14.62
CA ILE A 119 0.26 -17.41 15.97
C ILE A 119 0.50 -18.59 16.95
N HIS A 120 0.63 -19.83 16.44
CA HIS A 120 0.74 -21.04 17.26
C HIS A 120 1.97 -21.89 16.95
#